data_AF-A0A7S2KUL2-F1
#
_entry.id   AF-A0A7S2KUL2-F1
#
_cell.length_a   1.000
_cell.length_b   1.000
_cell.length_c   1.000
_cell.angle_alpha   90.00
_cell.angle_beta   90.00
_cell.angle_gamma   90.00
#
_symmetry.space_group_name_H-M   'P 1'
#
loop_
_entity.id
_entity.type
_entity.pdbx_description
1 polymer ?
#
loop_
_entity_poly.entity_id
_entity_poly.type
_entity_poly.pdbx_seq_one_letter_code
_entity_poly.pdbx_strand_id
1 'polypeptide(L)'
;MDEDGQNKAIDAVESLDVGGGTNIWKGLSLALKNLQDGAAAGVTGRLGHVVLLTDGQTRDREHVMKSLKDYQACHEHLPGTVSTFGFGYSIDSDLLCQIASFCEGTYSFIPDAGFVGTVFINTLSNLLATFAREVVVAVEVEAEDGSIIGTLGGSRASAIDNGARANIGTLQLGQSRSVVFCLQLRSALVAPDLHASVTYMVGGSAVKTTPPAEKGDPKDAAVEIEHFRCKYIDALEGCMHLAKGRSEASFEQAQQRLQSLAQAIEASPVREEPRALALIEDIKGQSSEAFSKFEWYQKWGRHYIPSVQFAHRVQQCNNFKDPSVQHYGGELFHNIRDEADDIFDKLPAPAPKERVSAYSGSTSRGGYGGGGHSPPRAAAVSMSAYNDRYGVCIDAASMARLVGTGGLRAVGDLRKGDRVAAPGGAVAEVVCVV
;
A
#
# COMPACT_ATOMS: atom_id res chain seq x y z
N MET A 1 -18.42 -7.82 -17.97
CA MET A 1 -18.20 -9.25 -18.25
C MET A 1 -19.54 -9.92 -18.04
N ASP A 2 -20.00 -10.69 -19.01
CA ASP A 2 -21.23 -11.48 -18.84
C ASP A 2 -20.96 -12.70 -17.94
N GLU A 3 -22.00 -13.45 -17.61
CA GLU A 3 -21.93 -14.63 -16.75
C GLU A 3 -20.99 -15.71 -17.30
N ASP A 4 -21.00 -15.94 -18.61
CA ASP A 4 -20.08 -16.88 -19.27
C ASP A 4 -18.61 -16.45 -19.13
N GLY A 5 -18.31 -15.16 -19.30
CA GLY A 5 -16.98 -14.62 -19.06
C GLY A 5 -16.55 -14.75 -17.59
N GLN A 6 -17.46 -14.56 -16.65
CA GLN A 6 -17.18 -14.72 -15.21
C GLN A 6 -16.85 -16.18 -14.88
N ASN A 7 -17.66 -17.14 -15.34
CA ASN A 7 -17.43 -18.56 -15.12
C ASN A 7 -16.08 -19.02 -15.71
N LYS A 8 -15.75 -18.58 -16.94
CA LYS A 8 -14.44 -18.86 -17.54
C LYS A 8 -13.27 -18.31 -16.73
N ALA A 9 -13.44 -17.12 -16.14
CA ALA A 9 -12.41 -16.54 -15.29
C ALA A 9 -12.26 -17.32 -13.97
N ILE A 10 -13.37 -17.72 -13.35
CA ILE A 10 -13.38 -18.54 -12.13
C ILE A 10 -12.69 -19.88 -12.39
N ASP A 11 -13.09 -20.61 -13.43
CA ASP A 11 -12.49 -21.89 -13.80
C ASP A 11 -10.98 -21.77 -14.03
N ALA A 12 -10.54 -20.70 -14.72
CA ALA A 12 -9.13 -20.44 -14.93
C ALA A 12 -8.37 -20.20 -13.61
N VAL A 13 -8.94 -19.41 -12.70
CA VAL A 13 -8.35 -19.14 -11.37
C VAL A 13 -8.29 -20.41 -10.52
N GLU A 14 -9.35 -21.22 -10.50
CA GLU A 14 -9.39 -22.48 -9.75
C GLU A 14 -8.35 -23.49 -10.25
N SER A 15 -8.09 -23.50 -11.56
CA SER A 15 -7.09 -24.34 -12.22
C SER A 15 -5.63 -23.93 -11.97
N LEU A 16 -5.38 -22.75 -11.39
CA LEU A 16 -4.04 -22.33 -11.04
C LEU A 16 -3.42 -23.26 -10.00
N ASP A 17 -2.20 -23.70 -10.27
CA ASP A 17 -1.39 -24.54 -9.38
C ASP A 17 -0.02 -23.90 -9.13
N VAL A 18 0.55 -24.20 -7.96
CA VAL A 18 1.85 -23.65 -7.57
C VAL A 18 2.97 -24.44 -8.24
N GLY A 19 3.92 -23.74 -8.87
CA GLY A 19 5.05 -24.40 -9.51
C GLY A 19 6.01 -23.46 -10.22
N GLY A 20 7.22 -23.94 -10.49
CA GLY A 20 8.22 -23.21 -11.27
C GLY A 20 8.97 -22.12 -10.48
N GLY A 21 8.97 -20.89 -10.98
CA GLY A 21 9.56 -19.74 -10.29
C GLY A 21 9.20 -18.42 -10.96
N THR A 22 9.67 -17.32 -10.39
CA THR A 22 9.15 -15.99 -10.72
C THR A 22 9.92 -15.31 -11.86
N ASN A 23 9.21 -14.92 -12.93
CA ASN A 23 9.71 -14.00 -13.97
C ASN A 23 8.71 -12.86 -14.16
N ILE A 24 8.96 -11.74 -13.48
CA ILE A 24 8.09 -10.57 -13.46
C ILE A 24 7.97 -9.95 -14.87
N TRP A 25 9.07 -9.81 -15.60
CA TRP A 25 9.03 -9.13 -16.90
C TRP A 25 8.18 -9.89 -17.93
N LYS A 26 8.27 -11.22 -17.97
CA LYS A 26 7.45 -12.03 -18.89
C LYS A 26 5.95 -11.89 -18.59
N GLY A 27 5.55 -11.92 -17.31
CA GLY A 27 4.16 -11.69 -16.92
C GLY A 27 3.70 -10.28 -17.27
N LEU A 28 4.52 -9.27 -16.95
CA LEU A 28 4.19 -7.87 -17.18
C LEU A 28 4.10 -7.52 -18.68
N SER A 29 5.05 -7.98 -19.50
CA SER A 29 5.02 -7.73 -20.94
C SER A 29 3.81 -8.37 -21.62
N LEU A 30 3.38 -9.56 -21.19
CA LEU A 30 2.15 -10.18 -21.67
C LEU A 30 0.91 -9.36 -21.27
N ALA A 31 0.84 -8.88 -20.02
CA ALA A 31 -0.27 -8.06 -19.56
C ALA A 31 -0.37 -6.72 -20.32
N LEU A 32 0.76 -6.03 -20.52
CA LEU A 32 0.82 -4.78 -21.28
C LEU A 32 0.42 -4.99 -22.74
N LYS A 33 0.90 -6.08 -23.36
CA LYS A 33 0.50 -6.46 -24.73
C LYS A 33 -1.01 -6.69 -24.82
N ASN A 34 -1.61 -7.40 -23.86
CA ASN A 34 -3.06 -7.64 -23.87
C ASN A 34 -3.87 -6.33 -23.79
N LEU A 35 -3.42 -5.35 -23.00
CA LEU A 35 -4.06 -4.03 -22.97
C LEU A 35 -3.96 -3.30 -24.32
N GLN A 36 -2.79 -3.39 -24.95
CA GLN A 36 -2.55 -2.78 -26.27
C GLN A 36 -3.39 -3.45 -27.37
N ASP A 37 -3.41 -4.78 -27.42
CA ASP A 37 -4.20 -5.55 -28.39
C ASP A 37 -5.70 -5.27 -28.23
N GLY A 38 -6.18 -5.12 -26.98
CA GLY A 38 -7.55 -4.71 -26.69
C GLY A 38 -7.88 -3.32 -27.23
N ALA A 39 -6.99 -2.34 -27.01
CA ALA A 39 -7.15 -0.99 -27.55
C ALA A 39 -7.15 -0.98 -29.09
N ALA A 40 -6.26 -1.76 -29.72
CA ALA A 40 -6.19 -1.93 -31.17
C ALA A 40 -7.45 -2.60 -31.76
N ALA A 41 -8.12 -3.47 -30.98
CA ALA A 41 -9.38 -4.11 -31.35
C ALA A 41 -10.63 -3.20 -31.19
N GLY A 42 -10.44 -1.89 -30.97
CA GLY A 42 -11.52 -0.91 -30.88
C GLY A 42 -12.08 -0.70 -29.47
N VAL A 43 -11.46 -1.28 -28.44
CA VAL A 43 -11.81 -0.99 -27.04
C VAL A 43 -11.13 0.31 -26.61
N THR A 44 -11.69 1.44 -27.04
CA THR A 44 -11.14 2.78 -26.75
C THR A 44 -11.76 3.38 -25.49
N GLY A 45 -11.05 4.33 -24.88
CA GLY A 45 -11.56 5.11 -23.73
C GLY A 45 -11.64 4.35 -22.39
N ARG A 46 -11.26 3.07 -22.32
CA ARG A 46 -11.17 2.32 -21.05
C ARG A 46 -9.90 2.67 -20.28
N LEU A 47 -10.01 2.63 -18.95
CA LEU A 47 -8.87 2.72 -18.05
C LEU A 47 -8.19 1.35 -17.95
N GLY A 48 -7.08 1.17 -18.67
CA GLY A 48 -6.27 -0.04 -18.57
C GLY A 48 -5.48 -0.09 -17.25
N HIS A 49 -5.53 -1.23 -16.56
CA HIS A 49 -4.79 -1.44 -15.32
C HIS A 49 -4.28 -2.89 -15.22
N VAL A 50 -3.07 -3.06 -14.71
CA VAL A 50 -2.46 -4.36 -14.42
C VAL A 50 -2.23 -4.48 -12.92
N VAL A 51 -2.72 -5.58 -12.36
CA VAL A 51 -2.49 -5.97 -10.96
C VAL A 51 -1.38 -7.05 -10.95
N LEU A 52 -0.20 -6.70 -10.46
CA LEU A 52 0.94 -7.61 -10.35
C LEU A 52 1.05 -8.16 -8.93
N LEU A 53 0.88 -9.47 -8.77
CA LEU A 53 0.94 -10.18 -7.50
C LEU A 53 2.22 -11.03 -7.41
N THR A 54 2.96 -10.96 -6.30
CA THR A 54 4.11 -11.84 -6.05
C THR A 54 4.35 -12.07 -4.56
N ASP A 55 4.72 -13.29 -4.20
CA ASP A 55 5.19 -13.69 -2.86
C ASP A 55 6.72 -13.88 -2.79
N GLY A 56 7.40 -13.72 -3.94
CA GLY A 56 8.82 -13.97 -4.09
C GLY A 56 9.55 -12.95 -4.97
N GLN A 57 10.82 -13.24 -5.25
CA GLN A 57 11.71 -12.40 -6.05
C GLN A 57 11.83 -12.95 -7.46
N THR A 58 11.90 -12.06 -8.45
CA THR A 58 12.11 -12.44 -9.85
C THR A 58 13.54 -12.91 -10.09
N ARG A 59 13.73 -13.90 -10.96
CA ARG A 59 15.05 -14.45 -11.30
C ARG A 59 15.96 -13.47 -12.04
N ASP A 60 15.38 -12.46 -12.68
CA ASP A 60 16.01 -11.53 -13.63
C ASP A 60 15.88 -10.06 -13.20
N ARG A 61 16.03 -9.78 -11.89
CA ARG A 61 15.80 -8.46 -11.27
C ARG A 61 16.35 -7.29 -12.09
N GLU A 62 17.61 -7.36 -12.49
CA GLU A 62 18.31 -6.27 -13.20
C GLU A 62 17.71 -5.95 -14.58
N HIS A 63 17.03 -6.90 -15.20
CA HIS A 63 16.47 -6.75 -16.55
C HIS A 63 15.06 -6.17 -16.55
N VAL A 64 14.32 -6.27 -15.45
CA VAL A 64 12.91 -5.88 -15.40
C VAL A 64 12.73 -4.40 -15.71
N MET A 65 13.40 -3.52 -14.96
CA MET A 65 13.26 -2.07 -15.17
C MET A 65 13.85 -1.60 -16.50
N LYS A 66 14.91 -2.26 -16.98
CA LYS A 66 15.45 -1.97 -18.32
C LYS A 66 14.41 -2.29 -19.39
N SER A 67 13.83 -3.49 -19.34
CA SER A 67 12.88 -3.95 -20.35
C SER A 67 11.58 -3.13 -20.33
N LEU A 68 11.15 -2.69 -19.15
CA LEU A 68 9.99 -1.81 -19.00
C LEU A 68 10.23 -0.41 -19.60
N LYS A 69 11.44 0.14 -19.43
CA LYS A 69 11.86 1.38 -20.09
C LYS A 69 11.96 1.23 -21.60
N ASP A 70 12.54 0.13 -22.07
CA ASP A 70 12.64 -0.18 -23.50
C ASP A 70 11.24 -0.32 -24.12
N TYR A 71 10.31 -0.97 -23.41
CA TYR A 71 8.91 -1.08 -23.82
C TYR A 71 8.25 0.29 -23.92
N GLN A 72 8.37 1.15 -22.89
CA GLN A 72 7.82 2.51 -22.95
C GLN A 72 8.44 3.30 -24.11
N ALA A 73 9.75 3.19 -24.37
CA ALA A 73 10.42 3.93 -25.46
C ALA A 73 9.94 3.52 -26.87
N CYS A 74 9.45 2.29 -27.04
CA CYS A 74 8.85 1.82 -28.29
C CYS A 74 7.37 2.23 -28.47
N HIS A 75 6.78 2.90 -27.48
CA HIS A 75 5.38 3.31 -27.48
C HIS A 75 5.26 4.80 -27.10
N GLU A 76 4.19 5.47 -27.51
CA GLU A 76 3.99 6.87 -27.10
C GLU A 76 3.70 6.99 -25.59
N HIS A 77 3.01 5.99 -25.04
CA HIS A 77 2.66 5.87 -23.63
C HIS A 77 2.51 4.38 -23.25
N LEU A 78 2.51 4.08 -21.95
CA LEU A 78 2.13 2.75 -21.48
C LEU A 78 0.60 2.55 -21.69
N PRO A 79 0.14 1.35 -22.09
CA PRO A 79 -1.27 1.08 -22.40
C PRO A 79 -2.19 1.07 -21.15
N GLY A 80 -1.62 1.23 -19.96
CA GLY A 80 -2.33 1.28 -18.69
C GLY A 80 -1.37 1.47 -17.53
N THR A 81 -1.91 1.56 -16.32
CA THR A 81 -1.12 1.66 -15.09
C THR A 81 -0.83 0.26 -14.50
N VAL A 82 0.17 0.16 -13.62
CA VAL A 82 0.54 -1.12 -12.99
C VAL A 82 0.68 -0.94 -11.49
N SER A 83 -0.17 -1.59 -10.71
CA SER A 83 -0.01 -1.69 -9.26
C SER A 83 0.62 -3.02 -8.88
N THR A 84 1.49 -2.99 -7.87
CA THR A 84 2.26 -4.14 -7.39
C THR A 84 1.88 -4.52 -5.97
N PHE A 85 1.71 -5.82 -5.72
CA PHE A 85 1.27 -6.37 -4.44
C PHE A 85 2.27 -7.44 -4.01
N GLY A 86 2.92 -7.18 -2.88
CA GLY A 86 3.92 -8.08 -2.32
C GLY A 86 3.36 -8.86 -1.13
N PHE A 87 3.34 -10.19 -1.23
CA PHE A 87 2.85 -11.09 -0.18
C PHE A 87 3.99 -11.62 0.67
N GLY A 88 3.85 -11.54 1.99
CA GLY A 88 4.85 -12.04 2.93
C GLY A 88 6.21 -11.33 2.81
N TYR A 89 7.23 -11.90 3.46
CA TYR A 89 8.48 -11.19 3.76
C TYR A 89 9.63 -11.49 2.78
N SER A 90 9.41 -12.40 1.82
CA SER A 90 10.43 -12.88 0.87
C SER A 90 10.40 -12.16 -0.47
N ILE A 91 9.92 -10.93 -0.48
CA ILE A 91 9.71 -10.12 -1.69
C ILE A 91 10.83 -9.09 -1.89
N ASP A 92 10.95 -8.62 -3.12
CA ASP A 92 11.80 -7.50 -3.50
C ASP A 92 10.95 -6.22 -3.61
N SER A 93 10.60 -5.62 -2.46
CA SER A 93 9.75 -4.42 -2.43
C SER A 93 10.36 -3.23 -3.18
N ASP A 94 11.69 -3.13 -3.23
CA ASP A 94 12.36 -2.08 -4.00
C ASP A 94 12.07 -2.22 -5.51
N LEU A 95 12.13 -3.44 -6.07
CA LEU A 95 11.68 -3.67 -7.44
C LEU A 95 10.23 -3.28 -7.65
N LEU A 96 9.35 -3.74 -6.75
CA LEU A 96 7.91 -3.54 -6.86
C LEU A 96 7.54 -2.06 -6.79
N CYS A 97 8.21 -1.29 -5.94
CA CYS A 97 8.08 0.17 -5.85
C CYS A 97 8.58 0.87 -7.11
N GLN A 98 9.69 0.41 -7.71
CA GLN A 98 10.21 0.96 -8.96
C GLN A 98 9.24 0.72 -10.13
N ILE A 99 8.66 -0.48 -10.25
CA ILE A 99 7.64 -0.80 -11.25
C ILE A 99 6.41 0.08 -11.05
N ALA A 100 5.83 0.09 -9.84
CA ALA A 100 4.62 0.85 -9.56
C ALA A 100 4.81 2.35 -9.80
N SER A 101 5.93 2.92 -9.36
CA SER A 101 6.25 4.34 -9.61
C SER A 101 6.43 4.65 -11.09
N PHE A 102 7.04 3.74 -11.86
CA PHE A 102 7.29 3.96 -13.30
C PHE A 102 6.00 3.83 -14.12
N CYS A 103 5.11 2.92 -13.73
CA CYS A 103 3.85 2.66 -14.41
C CYS A 103 2.65 3.41 -13.81
N GLU A 104 2.89 4.50 -13.07
CA GLU A 104 1.84 5.34 -12.47
C GLU A 104 0.78 4.57 -11.65
N GLY A 105 1.19 3.49 -11.00
CA GLY A 105 0.36 2.72 -10.08
C GLY A 105 0.81 2.84 -8.62
N THR A 106 0.37 1.89 -7.81
CA THR A 106 0.63 1.85 -6.37
C THR A 106 1.32 0.55 -5.97
N TYR A 107 2.09 0.61 -4.88
CA TYR A 107 2.63 -0.58 -4.24
C TYR A 107 1.87 -0.84 -2.93
N SER A 108 1.45 -2.09 -2.70
CA SER A 108 0.84 -2.52 -1.45
C SER A 108 1.57 -3.73 -0.87
N PHE A 109 1.83 -3.67 0.44
CA PHE A 109 2.41 -4.77 1.20
C PHE A 109 1.33 -5.57 1.93
N ILE A 110 1.32 -6.89 1.75
CA ILE A 110 0.37 -7.82 2.36
C ILE A 110 1.17 -8.78 3.24
N PRO A 111 1.33 -8.52 4.55
CA PRO A 111 2.13 -9.36 5.44
C PRO A 111 1.52 -10.74 5.66
N ASP A 112 0.18 -10.84 5.63
CA ASP A 112 -0.58 -12.03 5.93
C ASP A 112 -1.99 -11.99 5.32
N ALA A 113 -2.75 -13.08 5.48
CA ALA A 113 -4.07 -13.24 4.88
C ALA A 113 -5.10 -12.21 5.39
N GLY A 114 -4.93 -11.67 6.60
CA GLY A 114 -5.82 -10.65 7.18
C GLY A 114 -5.71 -9.28 6.53
N PHE A 115 -4.75 -9.09 5.61
CA PHE A 115 -4.65 -7.90 4.77
C PHE A 115 -5.23 -8.08 3.37
N VAL A 116 -5.57 -9.31 2.95
CA VAL A 116 -5.99 -9.59 1.57
C VAL A 116 -7.31 -8.89 1.26
N GLY A 117 -8.34 -9.08 2.09
CA GLY A 117 -9.65 -8.45 1.89
C GLY A 117 -9.52 -6.94 1.76
N THR A 118 -9.02 -6.29 2.81
CA THR A 118 -8.87 -4.84 2.85
C THR A 118 -8.07 -4.27 1.68
N VAL A 119 -6.94 -4.86 1.31
CA VAL A 119 -6.09 -4.30 0.25
C VAL A 119 -6.76 -4.39 -1.12
N PHE A 120 -7.37 -5.53 -1.46
CA PHE A 120 -8.03 -5.68 -2.77
C PHE A 120 -9.34 -4.91 -2.86
N ILE A 121 -10.13 -4.88 -1.79
CA ILE A 121 -11.40 -4.15 -1.73
C ILE A 121 -11.16 -2.65 -1.94
N ASN A 122 -10.20 -2.07 -1.21
CA ASN A 122 -9.83 -0.67 -1.39
C ASN A 122 -9.20 -0.42 -2.77
N THR A 123 -8.36 -1.32 -3.29
CA THR A 123 -7.79 -1.20 -4.64
C THR A 123 -8.88 -1.15 -5.72
N LEU A 124 -9.81 -2.10 -5.72
CA LEU A 124 -10.92 -2.15 -6.68
C LEU A 124 -11.78 -0.89 -6.58
N SER A 125 -12.08 -0.44 -5.36
CA SER A 125 -12.85 0.77 -5.11
C SER A 125 -12.17 2.02 -5.70
N ASN A 126 -10.86 2.17 -5.52
CA ASN A 126 -10.10 3.28 -6.12
C ASN A 126 -10.10 3.22 -7.66
N LEU A 127 -9.92 2.02 -8.23
CA LEU A 127 -9.90 1.83 -9.68
C LEU A 127 -11.25 2.14 -10.31
N LEU A 128 -12.33 1.62 -9.74
CA LEU A 128 -13.69 1.81 -10.25
C LEU A 128 -14.21 3.23 -10.02
N ALA A 129 -13.74 3.94 -9.00
CA ALA A 129 -14.04 5.34 -8.78
C ALA A 129 -13.18 6.31 -9.64
N THR A 130 -12.23 5.81 -10.45
CA THR A 130 -11.34 6.68 -11.22
C THR A 130 -12.07 7.41 -12.35
N PHE A 131 -11.96 8.75 -12.33
CA PHE A 131 -12.51 9.66 -13.32
C PHE A 131 -11.52 9.91 -14.47
N ALA A 132 -10.30 10.31 -14.12
CA ALA A 132 -9.30 10.78 -15.07
C ALA A 132 -7.92 10.18 -14.77
N ARG A 133 -7.07 10.11 -15.81
CA ARG A 133 -5.68 9.66 -15.75
C ARG A 133 -4.73 10.73 -16.31
N GLU A 134 -3.43 10.55 -16.10
CA GLU A 134 -2.39 11.49 -16.55
C GLU A 134 -2.67 12.94 -16.10
N VAL A 135 -3.10 13.09 -14.85
CA VAL A 135 -3.47 14.39 -14.30
C VAL A 135 -2.20 15.15 -13.94
N VAL A 136 -2.00 16.29 -14.58
CA VAL A 136 -0.85 17.17 -14.38
C VAL A 136 -1.35 18.54 -13.94
N VAL A 137 -0.85 19.00 -12.80
CA VAL A 137 -1.08 20.36 -12.30
C VAL A 137 0.14 21.20 -12.63
N ALA A 138 -0.04 22.30 -13.36
CA ALA A 138 0.98 23.28 -13.64
C ALA A 138 0.67 24.57 -12.88
N VAL A 139 1.68 25.09 -12.18
CA VAL A 139 1.62 26.37 -11.47
C VAL A 139 2.72 27.26 -12.00
N GLU A 140 2.34 28.47 -12.39
CA GLU A 140 3.21 29.54 -12.87
C GLU A 140 3.18 30.69 -11.87
N VAL A 141 4.32 31.34 -11.69
CA VAL A 141 4.50 32.51 -10.84
C VAL A 141 5.21 33.59 -11.62
N GLU A 142 4.77 34.83 -11.48
CA GLU A 142 5.44 35.97 -12.10
C GLU A 142 6.87 36.09 -11.54
N ALA A 143 7.85 36.26 -12.45
CA ALA A 143 9.26 36.22 -12.09
C ALA A 143 9.66 37.33 -11.10
N GLU A 144 8.89 38.41 -11.05
CA GLU A 144 9.04 39.53 -10.11
C GLU A 144 8.62 39.15 -8.68
N ASP A 145 7.70 38.20 -8.53
CA ASP A 145 7.14 37.78 -7.24
C ASP A 145 7.94 36.64 -6.60
N GLY A 146 8.50 35.74 -7.40
CA GLY A 146 9.26 34.61 -6.86
C GLY A 146 9.60 33.52 -7.85
N SER A 147 9.93 32.34 -7.32
CA SER A 147 10.15 31.12 -8.09
C SER A 147 9.71 29.89 -7.31
N ILE A 148 9.21 28.88 -8.04
CA ILE A 148 8.89 27.58 -7.45
C ILE A 148 10.18 26.76 -7.36
N ILE A 149 10.55 26.35 -6.14
CA ILE A 149 11.81 25.67 -5.84
C ILE A 149 11.66 24.16 -5.65
N GLY A 150 10.43 23.66 -5.67
CA GLY A 150 10.15 22.22 -5.58
C GLY A 150 8.74 21.93 -5.09
N THR A 151 8.56 20.69 -4.66
CA THR A 151 7.30 20.15 -4.11
C THR A 151 7.59 19.34 -2.85
N LEU A 152 6.62 19.28 -1.94
CA LEU A 152 6.69 18.42 -0.75
C LEU A 152 5.97 17.09 -0.97
N GLY A 153 6.30 16.08 -0.17
CA GLY A 153 5.60 14.81 -0.13
C GLY A 153 5.85 13.91 -1.33
N GLY A 154 7.09 13.92 -1.85
CA GLY A 154 7.54 13.01 -2.91
C GLY A 154 6.86 13.18 -4.28
N SER A 155 6.09 14.25 -4.49
CA SER A 155 5.55 14.59 -5.82
C SER A 155 6.71 14.97 -6.74
N ARG A 156 6.82 14.32 -7.90
CA ARG A 156 7.85 14.67 -8.90
C ARG A 156 7.37 15.87 -9.71
N ALA A 157 7.92 17.04 -9.42
CA ALA A 157 7.72 18.22 -10.24
C ALA A 157 8.84 18.36 -11.29
N SER A 158 8.47 18.80 -12.49
CA SER A 158 9.42 19.26 -13.51
C SER A 158 9.27 20.77 -13.67
N ALA A 159 10.39 21.48 -13.79
CA ALA A 159 10.38 22.91 -14.10
C ALA A 159 9.73 23.17 -15.47
N ILE A 160 9.02 24.29 -15.55
CA ILE A 160 8.54 24.93 -16.78
C ILE A 160 9.01 26.40 -16.75
N ASP A 161 8.95 27.10 -17.87
CA ASP A 161 9.59 28.42 -18.07
C ASP A 161 9.43 29.38 -16.88
N ASN A 162 8.20 29.59 -16.41
CA ASN A 162 7.88 30.46 -15.27
C ASN A 162 7.23 29.69 -14.11
N GLY A 163 7.57 28.42 -13.90
CA GLY A 163 6.87 27.64 -12.88
C GLY A 163 7.29 26.18 -12.75
N ALA A 164 6.37 25.37 -12.27
CA ALA A 164 6.54 23.93 -12.15
C ALA A 164 5.26 23.19 -12.50
N ARG A 165 5.41 21.97 -13.00
CA ARG A 165 4.29 21.04 -13.18
C ARG A 165 4.53 19.75 -12.43
N ALA A 166 3.49 19.20 -11.82
CA ALA A 166 3.52 17.93 -11.09
C ALA A 166 2.49 16.96 -11.67
N ASN A 167 2.93 15.74 -12.00
CA ASN A 167 2.03 14.65 -12.34
C ASN A 167 1.51 14.03 -11.04
N ILE A 168 0.19 14.08 -10.85
CA ILE A 168 -0.51 13.55 -9.67
C ILE A 168 -1.25 12.23 -9.95
N GLY A 169 -1.07 11.67 -11.15
CA GLY A 169 -1.58 10.36 -11.55
C GLY A 169 -3.05 10.40 -11.94
N THR A 170 -3.90 9.75 -11.13
CA THR A 170 -5.33 9.63 -11.39
C THR A 170 -6.16 10.54 -10.47
N LEU A 171 -7.38 10.86 -10.87
CA LEU A 171 -8.39 11.50 -10.03
C LEU A 171 -9.57 10.56 -9.82
N GLN A 172 -10.06 10.47 -8.58
CA GLN A 172 -11.25 9.70 -8.22
C GLN A 172 -12.47 10.62 -8.11
N LEU A 173 -13.64 10.13 -8.51
CA LEU A 173 -14.90 10.86 -8.36
C LEU A 173 -15.20 11.12 -6.88
N GLY A 174 -15.54 12.37 -6.57
CA GLY A 174 -15.92 12.79 -5.22
C GLY A 174 -14.76 12.98 -4.25
N GLN A 175 -13.49 12.85 -4.70
CA GLN A 175 -12.33 13.04 -3.84
C GLN A 175 -11.43 14.17 -4.36
N SER A 176 -11.13 15.14 -3.49
CA SER A 176 -10.11 16.15 -3.77
C SER A 176 -8.70 15.55 -3.75
N ARG A 177 -7.80 16.13 -4.55
CA ARG A 177 -6.36 15.84 -4.51
C ARG A 177 -5.57 17.11 -4.37
N SER A 178 -4.53 17.04 -3.54
CA SER A 178 -3.69 18.19 -3.21
C SER A 178 -2.24 17.96 -3.61
N VAL A 179 -1.59 18.99 -4.14
CA VAL A 179 -0.14 19.01 -4.36
C VAL A 179 0.42 20.27 -3.71
N VAL A 180 1.54 20.15 -3.00
CA VAL A 180 2.15 21.25 -2.25
C VAL A 180 3.41 21.70 -2.98
N PHE A 181 3.37 22.90 -3.54
CA PHE A 181 4.52 23.55 -4.17
C PHE A 181 5.24 24.45 -3.16
N CYS A 182 6.57 24.39 -3.15
CA CYS A 182 7.41 25.27 -2.35
C CYS A 182 7.75 26.52 -3.17
N LEU A 183 7.31 27.68 -2.71
CA LEU A 183 7.55 28.96 -3.36
C LEU A 183 8.60 29.76 -2.58
N GLN A 184 9.61 30.26 -3.31
CA GLN A 184 10.56 31.24 -2.80
C GLN A 184 10.13 32.62 -3.27
N LEU A 185 9.67 33.46 -2.35
CA LEU A 185 9.24 34.83 -2.64
C LEU A 185 10.44 35.79 -2.70
N ARG A 186 10.38 36.79 -3.57
CA ARG A 186 11.34 37.91 -3.58
C ARG A 186 11.08 38.91 -2.47
N SER A 187 9.82 39.08 -2.08
CA SER A 187 9.38 39.94 -0.98
C SER A 187 8.28 39.25 -0.19
N ALA A 188 8.41 39.19 1.14
CA ALA A 188 7.38 38.64 2.02
C ALA A 188 6.16 39.58 2.17
N LEU A 189 6.24 40.81 1.64
CA LEU A 189 5.20 41.85 1.80
C LEU A 189 4.17 41.84 0.66
N VAL A 190 4.47 41.18 -0.45
CA VAL A 190 3.60 41.12 -1.64
C VAL A 190 3.16 39.68 -1.82
N ALA A 191 1.84 39.47 -1.95
CA ALA A 191 1.33 38.15 -2.29
C ALA A 191 1.63 37.88 -3.77
N PRO A 192 2.23 36.73 -4.10
CA PRO A 192 2.55 36.40 -5.49
C PRO A 192 1.27 36.27 -6.32
N ASP A 193 1.31 36.70 -7.57
CA ASP A 193 0.29 36.31 -8.54
C ASP A 193 0.62 34.90 -9.05
N LEU A 194 -0.37 34.00 -8.98
CA LEU A 194 -0.22 32.59 -9.27
C LEU A 194 -1.25 32.15 -10.31
N HIS A 195 -0.76 31.55 -11.39
CA HIS A 195 -1.60 30.95 -12.41
C HIS A 195 -1.51 29.44 -12.33
N ALA A 196 -2.65 28.76 -12.17
CA ALA A 196 -2.72 27.31 -12.13
C ALA A 196 -3.53 26.77 -13.32
N SER A 197 -3.04 25.68 -13.92
CA SER A 197 -3.80 24.91 -14.91
C SER A 197 -3.68 23.42 -14.64
N VAL A 198 -4.69 22.68 -15.07
CA VAL A 198 -4.76 21.23 -14.93
C VAL A 198 -5.00 20.62 -16.31
N THR A 199 -4.19 19.63 -16.66
CA THR A 199 -4.41 18.77 -17.84
C THR A 199 -4.65 17.35 -17.40
N TYR A 200 -5.57 16.63 -18.06
CA TYR A 200 -5.86 15.23 -17.76
C TYR A 200 -6.49 14.52 -18.96
N MET A 201 -6.51 13.19 -18.92
CA MET A 201 -7.13 12.33 -19.93
C MET A 201 -8.44 11.73 -19.43
N VAL A 202 -9.53 11.89 -20.17
CA VAL A 202 -10.85 11.28 -19.92
C VAL A 202 -11.41 10.73 -21.22
N GLY A 203 -11.89 9.48 -21.22
CA GLY A 203 -12.49 8.84 -22.40
C GLY A 203 -11.56 8.79 -23.62
N GLY A 204 -10.24 8.80 -23.42
CA GLY A 204 -9.23 8.84 -24.49
C GLY A 204 -8.93 10.23 -25.05
N SER A 205 -9.55 11.29 -24.52
CA SER A 205 -9.33 12.67 -24.94
C SER A 205 -8.57 13.47 -23.88
N ALA A 206 -7.65 14.31 -24.33
CA ALA A 206 -6.94 15.26 -23.47
C ALA A 206 -7.83 16.48 -23.19
N VAL A 207 -7.93 16.85 -21.93
CA VAL A 207 -8.66 18.03 -21.45
C VAL A 207 -7.66 18.94 -20.74
N LYS A 208 -7.69 20.23 -21.07
CA LYS A 208 -6.98 21.29 -20.34
C LYS A 208 -7.99 22.26 -19.76
N THR A 209 -7.88 22.52 -18.47
CA THR A 209 -8.70 23.50 -17.74
C THR A 209 -7.79 24.45 -16.99
N THR A 210 -8.12 25.75 -17.02
CA THR A 210 -7.51 26.76 -16.17
C THR A 210 -8.56 27.15 -15.14
N PRO A 211 -8.66 26.44 -14.01
CA PRO A 211 -9.67 26.75 -13.01
C PRO A 211 -9.45 28.17 -12.47
N PRO A 212 -10.50 28.90 -12.07
CA PRO A 212 -10.33 30.16 -11.37
C PRO A 212 -9.47 29.90 -10.12
N ALA A 213 -8.32 30.58 -10.05
CA ALA A 213 -7.48 30.52 -8.87
C ALA A 213 -8.16 31.31 -7.75
N GLU A 214 -8.65 30.60 -6.73
CA GLU A 214 -9.18 31.24 -5.54
C GLU A 214 -8.06 31.36 -4.50
N LYS A 215 -7.81 32.59 -4.05
CA LYS A 215 -6.83 32.83 -3.00
C LYS A 215 -7.41 32.35 -1.66
N GLY A 216 -6.90 31.23 -1.16
CA GLY A 216 -7.24 30.71 0.17
C GLY A 216 -6.57 31.49 1.32
N ASP A 217 -7.04 31.25 2.54
CA ASP A 217 -6.36 31.72 3.75
C ASP A 217 -5.06 30.90 3.93
N PRO A 218 -3.87 31.53 4.01
CA PRO A 218 -2.63 30.81 4.30
C PRO A 218 -2.62 30.09 5.66
N LYS A 219 -3.57 30.40 6.55
CA LYS A 219 -3.78 29.72 7.84
C LYS A 219 -4.91 28.70 7.81
N ASP A 220 -5.41 28.35 6.63
CA ASP A 220 -6.44 27.32 6.49
C ASP A 220 -5.93 25.97 7.03
N ALA A 221 -6.70 25.38 7.94
CA ALA A 221 -6.44 24.07 8.52
C ALA A 221 -6.24 23.00 7.44
N ALA A 222 -6.96 23.07 6.31
CA ALA A 222 -6.83 22.15 5.20
C ALA A 222 -5.42 22.20 4.58
N VAL A 223 -4.84 23.40 4.45
CA VAL A 223 -3.47 23.57 3.92
C VAL A 223 -2.45 23.04 4.91
N GLU A 224 -2.63 23.30 6.20
CA GLU A 224 -1.72 22.83 7.24
C GLU A 224 -1.74 21.29 7.37
N ILE A 225 -2.91 20.65 7.27
CA ILE A 225 -3.03 19.17 7.23
C ILE A 225 -2.30 18.60 6.03
N GLU A 226 -2.45 19.19 4.84
CA GLU A 226 -1.74 18.72 3.63
C GLU A 226 -0.22 18.90 3.76
N HIS A 227 0.22 19.97 4.39
CA HIS A 227 1.63 20.20 4.69
C HIS A 227 2.18 19.12 5.65
N PHE A 228 1.45 18.75 6.71
CA PHE A 228 1.86 17.67 7.60
C PHE A 228 1.83 16.29 6.93
N ARG A 229 0.84 16.00 6.08
CA ARG A 229 0.83 14.79 5.24
C ARG A 229 2.09 14.70 4.38
N CYS A 230 2.45 15.79 3.69
CA CYS A 230 3.67 15.82 2.88
C CYS A 230 4.93 15.64 3.73
N LYS A 231 5.01 16.31 4.89
CA LYS A 231 6.13 16.12 5.83
C LYS A 231 6.23 14.68 6.36
N TYR A 232 5.11 13.99 6.53
CA TYR A 232 5.12 12.58 6.91
C TYR A 232 5.75 11.71 5.82
N ILE A 233 5.36 11.90 4.55
CA ILE A 233 6.00 11.23 3.40
C ILE A 233 7.52 11.50 3.38
N ASP A 234 7.93 12.76 3.52
CA ASP A 234 9.34 13.17 3.49
C ASP A 234 10.12 12.64 4.71
N ALA A 235 9.45 12.52 5.87
CA ALA A 235 10.01 11.92 7.06
C ALA A 235 10.24 10.41 6.89
N LEU A 236 9.28 9.69 6.33
CA LEU A 236 9.41 8.26 6.02
C LEU A 236 10.56 8.00 5.04
N GLU A 237 10.68 8.81 3.98
CA GLU A 237 11.79 8.71 3.03
C GLU A 237 13.15 8.94 3.71
N GLY A 238 13.24 9.97 4.54
CA GLY A 238 14.43 10.23 5.36
C GLY A 238 14.78 9.07 6.30
N CYS A 239 13.78 8.46 6.94
CA CYS A 239 13.99 7.30 7.82
C CYS A 239 14.49 6.07 7.04
N MET A 240 13.92 5.78 5.87
CA MET A 240 14.42 4.71 5.00
C MET A 240 15.84 4.96 4.51
N HIS A 241 16.22 6.22 4.25
CA HIS A 241 17.60 6.57 3.92
C HIS A 241 18.55 6.32 5.09
N LEU A 242 18.19 6.78 6.30
CA LEU A 242 18.97 6.54 7.52
C LEU A 242 19.14 5.04 7.80
N ALA A 243 18.08 4.24 7.64
CA ALA A 243 18.09 2.80 7.86
C ALA A 243 19.11 2.04 6.98
N LYS A 244 19.59 2.63 5.86
CA LYS A 244 20.70 2.07 5.07
C LYS A 244 22.02 2.02 5.84
N GLY A 245 22.19 2.85 6.87
CA GLY A 245 23.35 2.85 7.76
C GLY A 245 23.45 1.62 8.67
N ARG A 246 22.33 0.94 8.95
CA ARG A 246 22.25 -0.31 9.74
C ARG A 246 22.88 -0.25 11.13
N SER A 247 23.01 0.96 11.70
CA SER A 247 23.55 1.17 13.04
C SER A 247 22.44 1.61 14.00
N GLU A 248 22.60 1.32 15.29
CA GLU A 248 21.66 1.79 16.33
C GLU A 248 21.44 3.30 16.23
N ALA A 249 22.52 4.08 16.11
CA ALA A 249 22.44 5.54 15.93
C ALA A 249 21.60 5.96 14.71
N SER A 250 21.63 5.21 13.59
CA SER A 250 20.81 5.52 12.43
C SER A 250 19.31 5.27 12.65
N PHE A 251 18.97 4.24 13.43
CA PHE A 251 17.60 3.94 13.81
C PHE A 251 17.08 4.91 14.88
N GLU A 252 17.92 5.30 15.84
CA GLU A 252 17.60 6.37 16.81
C GLU A 252 17.28 7.69 16.10
N GLN A 253 18.07 8.08 15.09
CA GLN A 253 17.80 9.28 14.29
C GLN A 253 16.50 9.17 13.49
N ALA A 254 16.17 7.98 12.96
CA ALA A 254 14.91 7.74 12.27
C ALA A 254 13.71 7.88 13.22
N GLN A 255 13.79 7.29 14.42
CA GLN A 255 12.75 7.44 15.44
C GLN A 255 12.60 8.89 15.90
N GLN A 256 13.71 9.60 16.15
CA GLN A 256 13.69 11.00 16.56
C GLN A 256 13.03 11.89 15.50
N ARG A 257 13.25 11.60 14.21
CA ARG A 257 12.63 12.32 13.10
C ARG A 257 11.10 12.16 13.11
N LEU A 258 10.59 10.94 13.29
CA LEU A 258 9.15 10.68 13.39
C LEU A 258 8.55 11.29 14.66
N GLN A 259 9.24 11.16 15.79
CA GLN A 259 8.82 11.76 17.06
C GLN A 259 8.71 13.28 16.96
N SER A 260 9.68 13.93 16.34
CA SER A 260 9.69 15.39 16.15
C SER A 260 8.53 15.84 15.25
N LEU A 261 8.20 15.05 14.23
CA LEU A 261 7.04 15.34 13.38
C LEU A 261 5.73 15.21 14.17
N ALA A 262 5.55 14.14 14.94
CA ALA A 262 4.35 13.98 15.77
C ALA A 262 4.20 15.15 16.76
N GLN A 263 5.28 15.53 17.44
CA GLN A 263 5.29 16.68 18.34
C GLN A 263 4.93 18.00 17.63
N ALA A 264 5.40 18.18 16.39
CA ALA A 264 5.05 19.37 15.60
C ALA A 264 3.56 19.41 15.26
N ILE A 265 2.94 18.27 14.93
CA ILE A 265 1.48 18.19 14.69
C ILE A 265 0.72 18.48 16.00
N GLU A 266 1.15 17.87 17.12
CA GLU A 266 0.51 18.06 18.43
C GLU A 266 0.58 19.50 18.95
N ALA A 267 1.61 20.24 18.56
CA ALA A 267 1.77 21.66 18.87
C ALA A 267 1.05 22.61 17.89
N SER A 268 0.50 22.10 16.79
CA SER A 268 -0.13 22.90 15.75
C SER A 268 -1.60 23.23 16.04
N PRO A 269 -2.18 24.25 15.38
CA PRO A 269 -3.62 24.53 15.44
C PRO A 269 -4.51 23.36 15.01
N VAL A 270 -4.03 22.48 14.11
CA VAL A 270 -4.80 21.34 13.58
C VAL A 270 -4.70 20.07 14.43
N ARG A 271 -4.11 20.12 15.63
CA ARG A 271 -3.86 18.92 16.46
C ARG A 271 -5.10 18.08 16.81
N GLU A 272 -6.29 18.67 16.79
CA GLU A 272 -7.57 18.00 17.09
C GLU A 272 -8.34 17.61 15.82
N GLU A 273 -7.83 17.98 14.64
CA GLU A 273 -8.44 17.61 13.36
C GLU A 273 -8.36 16.09 13.15
N PRO A 274 -9.44 15.41 12.72
CA PRO A 274 -9.45 13.95 12.59
C PRO A 274 -8.31 13.39 11.74
N ARG A 275 -7.99 14.06 10.62
CA ARG A 275 -6.87 13.66 9.74
C ARG A 275 -5.51 13.83 10.43
N ALA A 276 -5.34 14.83 11.27
CA ALA A 276 -4.10 15.06 12.02
C ALA A 276 -3.91 14.03 13.13
N LEU A 277 -4.99 13.70 13.85
CA LEU A 277 -5.00 12.63 14.86
C LEU A 277 -4.65 11.27 14.23
N ALA A 278 -5.23 10.95 13.08
CA ALA A 278 -4.93 9.71 12.37
C ALA A 278 -3.48 9.65 11.88
N LEU A 279 -2.91 10.78 11.39
CA LEU A 279 -1.48 10.87 11.07
C LEU A 279 -0.61 10.64 12.31
N ILE A 280 -0.95 11.23 13.46
CA ILE A 280 -0.21 11.01 14.71
C ILE A 280 -0.24 9.53 15.11
N GLU A 281 -1.39 8.87 14.97
CA GLU A 281 -1.54 7.44 15.25
C GLU A 281 -0.61 6.58 14.38
N ASP A 282 -0.57 6.81 13.07
CA ASP A 282 0.32 6.09 12.16
C ASP A 282 1.81 6.39 12.40
N ILE A 283 2.14 7.65 12.71
CA ILE A 283 3.51 8.07 13.04
C ILE A 283 3.98 7.36 14.31
N LYS A 284 3.19 7.39 15.38
CA LYS A 284 3.53 6.80 16.69
C LYS A 284 3.36 5.27 16.72
N GLY A 285 2.57 4.71 15.80
CA GLY A 285 2.29 3.29 15.67
C GLY A 285 3.32 2.56 14.81
N GLN A 286 2.84 1.84 13.78
CA GLN A 286 3.67 0.94 12.97
C GLN A 286 4.82 1.65 12.27
N SER A 287 4.72 2.95 11.95
CA SER A 287 5.82 3.68 11.34
C SER A 287 7.03 3.79 12.28
N SER A 288 6.81 4.18 13.53
CA SER A 288 7.89 4.24 14.53
C SER A 288 8.40 2.85 14.91
N GLU A 289 7.51 1.86 14.97
CA GLU A 289 7.87 0.47 15.27
C GLU A 289 8.75 -0.14 14.18
N ALA A 290 8.51 0.19 12.90
CA ALA A 290 9.32 -0.26 11.77
C ALA A 290 10.79 0.16 11.91
N PHE A 291 11.07 1.26 12.61
CA PHE A 291 12.41 1.81 12.82
C PHE A 291 12.92 1.65 14.26
N SER A 292 12.23 0.91 15.13
CA SER A 292 12.72 0.73 16.52
C SER A 292 13.84 -0.30 16.63
N LYS A 293 13.92 -1.24 15.68
CA LYS A 293 14.98 -2.27 15.61
C LYS A 293 15.34 -2.58 14.18
N PHE A 294 16.63 -2.84 13.92
CA PHE A 294 17.10 -3.24 12.59
C PHE A 294 16.42 -4.52 12.11
N GLU A 295 16.22 -5.52 12.99
CA GLU A 295 15.58 -6.78 12.59
C GLU A 295 14.13 -6.59 12.16
N TRP A 296 13.41 -5.65 12.77
CA TRP A 296 12.02 -5.35 12.44
C TRP A 296 11.92 -4.59 11.12
N TYR A 297 12.79 -3.61 10.92
CA TYR A 297 12.94 -2.95 9.63
C TYR A 297 13.26 -3.95 8.52
N GLN A 298 14.22 -4.83 8.76
CA GLN A 298 14.66 -5.83 7.78
C GLN A 298 13.56 -6.84 7.47
N LYS A 299 12.80 -7.27 8.49
CA LYS A 299 11.75 -8.28 8.33
C LYS A 299 10.52 -7.73 7.61
N TRP A 300 10.03 -6.56 8.01
CA TRP A 300 8.75 -6.05 7.53
C TRP A 300 8.74 -4.54 7.27
N GLY A 301 9.47 -3.73 8.04
CA GLY A 301 9.45 -2.27 7.91
C GLY A 301 9.84 -1.78 6.51
N ARG A 302 10.86 -2.38 5.89
CA ARG A 302 11.31 -2.07 4.51
C ARG A 302 10.26 -2.40 3.42
N HIS A 303 9.24 -3.16 3.76
CA HIS A 303 8.12 -3.51 2.87
C HIS A 303 6.89 -2.67 3.19
N TYR A 304 6.60 -2.48 4.48
CA TYR A 304 5.48 -1.68 4.95
C TYR A 304 5.62 -0.18 4.64
N ILE A 305 6.77 0.44 4.95
CA ILE A 305 6.93 1.90 4.85
C ILE A 305 6.68 2.43 3.43
N PRO A 306 7.17 1.78 2.36
CA PRO A 306 6.80 2.21 1.01
C PRO A 306 5.29 2.08 0.72
N SER A 307 4.61 1.06 1.25
CA SER A 307 3.16 0.85 1.03
C SER A 307 2.33 2.04 1.53
N VAL A 308 2.55 2.47 2.77
CA VAL A 308 1.87 3.66 3.33
C VAL A 308 2.33 4.94 2.64
N GLN A 309 3.61 5.05 2.27
CA GLN A 309 4.12 6.21 1.53
C GLN A 309 3.42 6.38 0.18
N PHE A 310 3.22 5.30 -0.58
CA PHE A 310 2.48 5.33 -1.84
C PHE A 310 1.04 5.80 -1.62
N ALA A 311 0.35 5.26 -0.63
CA ALA A 311 -1.03 5.65 -0.30
C ALA A 311 -1.17 7.15 -0.04
N HIS A 312 -0.26 7.76 0.73
CA HIS A 312 -0.27 9.22 0.93
C HIS A 312 0.17 10.03 -0.29
N ARG A 313 1.08 9.50 -1.12
CA ARG A 313 1.54 10.18 -2.35
C ARG A 313 0.41 10.30 -3.36
N VAL A 314 -0.35 9.23 -3.54
CA VAL A 314 -1.52 9.21 -4.41
C VAL A 314 -2.82 9.54 -3.67
N GLN A 315 -2.79 9.80 -2.36
CA GLN A 315 -3.98 10.10 -1.57
C GLN A 315 -5.12 9.08 -1.80
N GLN A 316 -4.81 7.79 -1.73
CA GLN A 316 -5.78 6.71 -1.89
C GLN A 316 -5.77 5.84 -0.64
N CYS A 317 -6.95 5.42 -0.21
CA CYS A 317 -7.06 4.42 0.84
C CYS A 317 -6.58 3.09 0.26
N ASN A 318 -5.54 2.48 0.83
CA ASN A 318 -5.03 1.19 0.39
C ASN A 318 -5.34 0.06 1.41
N ASN A 319 -5.77 0.39 2.62
CA ASN A 319 -6.17 -0.56 3.65
C ASN A 319 -6.95 0.13 4.79
N PHE A 320 -7.60 -0.65 5.67
CA PHE A 320 -8.33 -0.16 6.85
C PHE A 320 -7.53 -0.24 8.16
N LYS A 321 -6.28 -0.72 8.13
CA LYS A 321 -5.46 -0.95 9.32
C LYS A 321 -4.68 0.32 9.70
N ASP A 322 -4.24 1.08 8.70
CA ASP A 322 -3.61 2.39 8.88
C ASP A 322 -4.70 3.47 8.98
N PRO A 323 -4.84 4.21 10.09
CA PRO A 323 -5.90 5.21 10.26
C PRO A 323 -5.82 6.38 9.29
N SER A 324 -4.63 6.89 8.99
CA SER A 324 -4.48 8.14 8.24
C SER A 324 -4.88 8.01 6.76
N VAL A 325 -4.81 6.81 6.18
CA VAL A 325 -5.21 6.55 4.79
C VAL A 325 -6.73 6.34 4.64
N GLN A 326 -7.46 6.09 5.73
CA GLN A 326 -8.92 5.88 5.72
C GLN A 326 -9.71 7.17 5.46
N HIS A 327 -9.05 8.31 5.49
CA HIS A 327 -9.64 9.61 5.15
C HIS A 327 -9.69 9.88 3.64
N TYR A 328 -9.15 8.98 2.83
CA TYR A 328 -9.28 9.05 1.38
C TYR A 328 -10.49 8.25 0.91
N GLY A 329 -11.17 8.79 -0.10
CA GLY A 329 -12.39 8.26 -0.66
C GLY A 329 -13.40 9.37 -0.89
N GLY A 330 -14.17 9.25 -1.98
CA GLY A 330 -15.41 10.00 -2.19
C GLY A 330 -16.62 9.08 -2.05
N GLU A 331 -17.83 9.64 -2.10
CA GLU A 331 -19.07 8.85 -1.94
C GLU A 331 -19.12 7.58 -2.82
N LEU A 332 -18.74 7.70 -4.11
CA LEU A 332 -18.69 6.54 -5.01
C LEU A 332 -17.70 5.47 -4.55
N PHE A 333 -16.53 5.87 -4.08
CA PHE A 333 -15.53 4.94 -3.53
C PHE A 333 -16.10 4.17 -2.34
N HIS A 334 -16.75 4.87 -1.40
CA HIS A 334 -17.31 4.25 -0.20
C HIS A 334 -18.41 3.25 -0.55
N ASN A 335 -19.31 3.60 -1.49
CA ASN A 335 -20.37 2.70 -1.94
C ASN A 335 -19.80 1.42 -2.58
N ILE A 336 -18.78 1.55 -3.45
CA ILE A 336 -18.14 0.39 -4.09
C ILE A 336 -17.40 -0.46 -3.06
N ARG A 337 -16.73 0.17 -2.09
CA ARG A 337 -16.01 -0.51 -1.02
C ARG A 337 -16.96 -1.36 -0.18
N ASP A 338 -18.07 -0.76 0.26
CA ASP A 338 -19.06 -1.44 1.11
C ASP A 338 -19.72 -2.60 0.36
N GLU A 339 -20.00 -2.45 -0.95
CA GLU A 339 -20.48 -3.55 -1.80
C GLU A 339 -19.42 -4.67 -1.95
N ALA A 340 -18.16 -4.31 -2.16
CA ALA A 340 -17.06 -5.26 -2.30
C ALA A 340 -16.74 -6.00 -0.98
N ASP A 341 -16.83 -5.33 0.17
CA ASP A 341 -16.78 -5.94 1.50
C ASP A 341 -17.87 -6.99 1.68
N ASP A 342 -19.11 -6.62 1.35
CA ASP A 342 -20.27 -7.52 1.39
C ASP A 342 -20.11 -8.75 0.50
N ILE A 343 -19.49 -8.61 -0.67
CA ILE A 343 -19.20 -9.71 -1.59
C ILE A 343 -18.08 -10.58 -1.03
N PHE A 344 -16.99 -9.98 -0.56
CA PHE A 344 -15.83 -10.68 -0.01
C PHE A 344 -16.21 -11.55 1.19
N ASP A 345 -17.00 -11.01 2.11
CA ASP A 345 -17.43 -11.72 3.33
C ASP A 345 -18.33 -12.93 3.02
N LYS A 346 -18.99 -12.93 1.86
CA LYS A 346 -19.85 -14.02 1.38
C LYS A 346 -19.11 -15.06 0.54
N LEU A 347 -17.83 -14.84 0.20
CA LEU A 347 -17.03 -15.82 -0.53
C LEU A 347 -16.83 -17.10 0.30
N PRO A 348 -16.79 -18.27 -0.34
CA PRO A 348 -16.40 -19.48 0.35
C PRO A 348 -14.95 -19.37 0.84
N ALA A 349 -14.69 -19.89 2.04
CA ALA A 349 -13.33 -19.98 2.55
C ALA A 349 -12.43 -20.73 1.54
N PRO A 350 -11.18 -20.28 1.33
CA PRO A 350 -10.29 -20.94 0.39
C PRO A 350 -10.06 -22.40 0.81
N ALA A 351 -10.27 -23.33 -0.13
CA ALA A 351 -10.02 -24.74 0.10
C ALA A 351 -8.51 -24.99 0.27
N PRO A 352 -8.04 -25.65 1.36
CA PRO A 352 -6.63 -25.97 1.52
C PRO A 352 -6.18 -26.91 0.39
N LYS A 353 -5.30 -26.44 -0.50
CA LYS A 353 -4.76 -27.26 -1.59
C LYS A 353 -3.66 -28.24 -1.11
N GLU A 354 -3.01 -27.97 0.02
CA GLU A 354 -2.02 -28.87 0.62
C GLU A 354 -2.55 -29.58 1.88
N ARG A 355 -2.50 -30.92 1.89
CA ARG A 355 -2.55 -31.69 3.13
C ARG A 355 -1.21 -31.49 3.82
N VAL A 356 -1.17 -30.71 4.91
CA VAL A 356 0.01 -30.66 5.79
C VAL A 356 0.27 -32.09 6.28
N SER A 357 1.25 -32.75 5.69
CA SER A 357 1.83 -33.98 6.20
C SER A 357 2.41 -33.63 7.56
N ALA A 358 1.70 -33.95 8.63
CA ALA A 358 2.21 -33.82 9.99
C ALA A 358 3.61 -34.46 10.01
N TYR A 359 4.63 -33.63 10.24
CA TYR A 359 5.99 -34.08 10.49
C TYR A 359 5.94 -34.89 11.79
N SER A 360 5.67 -36.20 11.69
CA SER A 360 5.83 -37.10 12.83
C SER A 360 7.32 -37.22 13.06
N GLY A 361 7.83 -36.44 14.02
CA GLY A 361 9.17 -36.63 14.55
C GLY A 361 9.31 -38.08 15.01
N SER A 362 10.13 -38.83 14.27
CA SER A 362 10.53 -40.19 14.64
C SER A 362 11.23 -40.17 15.99
N THR A 363 10.49 -40.45 17.06
CA THR A 363 11.05 -41.01 18.27
C THR A 363 10.49 -42.41 18.46
N SER A 364 11.34 -43.39 18.17
CA SER A 364 11.14 -44.80 18.43
C SER A 364 10.95 -45.06 19.93
N ARG A 365 9.76 -45.47 20.36
CA ARG A 365 9.53 -46.39 21.49
C ARG A 365 8.10 -46.92 21.44
N GLY A 366 7.97 -48.24 21.58
CA GLY A 366 6.78 -48.98 21.15
C GLY A 366 5.63 -49.04 22.14
N GLY A 367 4.57 -49.74 21.71
CA GLY A 367 3.54 -50.30 22.58
C GLY A 367 2.10 -49.86 22.26
N TYR A 368 1.36 -50.76 21.60
CA TYR A 368 -0.08 -51.05 21.70
C TYR A 368 -1.12 -49.90 21.78
N GLY A 369 -1.94 -49.81 20.72
CA GLY A 369 -3.40 -49.70 20.81
C GLY A 369 -4.01 -48.38 21.30
N GLY A 370 -4.43 -47.52 20.37
CA GLY A 370 -5.30 -46.38 20.65
C GLY A 370 -5.89 -45.79 19.37
N GLY A 371 -7.22 -45.70 19.29
CA GLY A 371 -7.99 -45.38 18.08
C GLY A 371 -7.57 -44.07 17.40
N GLY A 372 -7.50 -44.13 16.07
CA GLY A 372 -7.23 -42.99 15.20
C GLY A 372 -8.27 -41.91 15.38
N HIS A 373 -7.93 -40.88 16.17
CA HIS A 373 -8.62 -39.62 16.14
C HIS A 373 -8.14 -38.89 14.89
N SER A 374 -8.96 -38.84 13.85
CA SER A 374 -8.77 -37.86 12.80
C SER A 374 -8.67 -36.48 13.47
N PRO A 375 -7.68 -35.63 13.12
CA PRO A 375 -7.66 -34.28 13.64
C PRO A 375 -9.00 -33.63 13.28
N PRO A 376 -9.60 -32.84 14.19
CA PRO A 376 -10.83 -32.14 13.89
C PRO A 376 -10.63 -31.36 12.59
N ARG A 377 -11.58 -31.47 11.65
CA ARG A 377 -11.65 -30.57 10.50
C ARG A 377 -11.59 -29.16 11.06
N ALA A 378 -10.62 -28.36 10.61
CA ALA A 378 -10.60 -26.93 10.91
C ALA A 378 -12.01 -26.37 10.62
N ALA A 379 -12.58 -25.66 11.59
CA ALA A 379 -13.88 -25.03 11.41
C ALA A 379 -13.83 -24.16 10.14
N ALA A 380 -14.95 -24.10 9.40
CA ALA A 380 -15.02 -23.21 8.24
C ALA A 380 -14.79 -21.77 8.73
N VAL A 381 -13.67 -21.17 8.34
CA VAL A 381 -13.34 -19.79 8.67
C VAL A 381 -14.16 -18.90 7.74
N SER A 382 -15.00 -18.03 8.28
CA SER A 382 -15.71 -17.04 7.46
C SER A 382 -14.71 -16.04 6.89
N MET A 383 -14.93 -15.59 5.64
CA MET A 383 -14.06 -14.60 5.02
C MET A 383 -14.02 -13.27 5.78
N SER A 384 -15.06 -12.94 6.57
CA SER A 384 -15.06 -11.78 7.46
C SER A 384 -13.98 -11.85 8.55
N ALA A 385 -13.52 -13.04 8.93
CA ALA A 385 -12.38 -13.18 9.86
C ALA A 385 -11.05 -12.72 9.24
N TYR A 386 -10.93 -12.79 7.91
CA TYR A 386 -9.80 -12.23 7.16
C TYR A 386 -10.02 -10.75 6.79
N ASN A 387 -11.21 -10.20 7.06
CA ASN A 387 -11.59 -8.82 6.78
C ASN A 387 -11.86 -8.01 8.07
N ASP A 388 -11.14 -8.32 9.15
CA ASP A 388 -11.26 -7.62 10.42
C ASP A 388 -10.02 -6.77 10.72
N ARG A 389 -10.25 -5.47 10.95
CA ARG A 389 -9.20 -4.52 11.34
C ARG A 389 -8.48 -4.90 12.63
N TYR A 390 -9.20 -5.53 13.56
CA TYR A 390 -8.65 -6.01 14.83
C TYR A 390 -8.28 -7.50 14.80
N GLY A 391 -8.61 -8.18 13.70
CA GLY A 391 -8.22 -9.56 13.46
C GLY A 391 -6.71 -9.70 13.31
N VAL A 392 -6.14 -10.64 14.07
CA VAL A 392 -4.75 -11.07 13.93
C VAL A 392 -4.72 -12.39 13.17
N CYS A 393 -3.91 -12.48 12.12
CA CYS A 393 -3.71 -13.73 11.38
C CYS A 393 -2.67 -14.58 12.11
N ILE A 394 -3.11 -15.41 13.06
CA ILE A 394 -2.26 -16.40 13.72
C ILE A 394 -2.67 -17.78 13.24
N ASP A 395 -1.77 -18.45 12.54
CA ASP A 395 -2.01 -19.81 12.05
C ASP A 395 -1.71 -20.85 13.16
N ALA A 396 -2.33 -22.03 13.06
CA ALA A 396 -2.16 -23.09 14.06
C ALA A 396 -0.70 -23.58 14.19
N ALA A 397 0.11 -23.49 13.14
CA ALA A 397 1.52 -23.87 13.14
C ALA A 397 2.45 -22.78 13.69
N SER A 398 1.95 -21.56 13.91
CA SER A 398 2.72 -20.47 14.51
C SER A 398 3.25 -20.88 15.87
N MET A 399 4.49 -20.52 16.20
CA MET A 399 5.15 -21.01 17.41
C MET A 399 5.08 -19.99 18.56
N ALA A 400 4.43 -20.37 19.65
CA ALA A 400 4.41 -19.64 20.91
C ALA A 400 5.50 -20.15 21.85
N ARG A 401 6.19 -19.24 22.55
CA ARG A 401 7.17 -19.59 23.58
C ARG A 401 6.47 -19.77 24.91
N LEU A 402 6.62 -20.94 25.52
CA LEU A 402 6.09 -21.24 26.85
C LEU A 402 6.99 -20.67 27.95
N VAL A 403 6.36 -20.15 29.00
CA VAL A 403 7.03 -19.63 30.20
C VAL A 403 7.23 -20.77 31.20
N GLY A 404 8.43 -20.84 31.78
CA GLY A 404 8.83 -21.88 32.74
C GLY A 404 9.64 -23.01 32.10
N THR A 405 9.14 -23.62 31.01
CA THR A 405 9.89 -24.66 30.28
C THR A 405 10.82 -24.10 29.22
N GLY A 406 10.57 -22.88 28.72
CA GLY A 406 11.33 -22.21 27.66
C GLY A 406 11.13 -22.79 26.25
N GLY A 407 10.38 -23.90 26.13
CA GLY A 407 10.09 -24.58 24.87
C GLY A 407 9.12 -23.80 23.97
N LEU A 408 9.16 -24.10 22.67
CA LEU A 408 8.18 -23.63 21.71
C LEU A 408 7.03 -24.64 21.60
N ARG A 409 5.80 -24.14 21.43
CA ARG A 409 4.61 -24.94 21.13
C ARG A 409 3.83 -24.27 20.00
N ALA A 410 3.32 -25.06 19.07
CA ALA A 410 2.45 -24.54 18.02
C ALA A 410 1.17 -23.93 18.64
N VAL A 411 0.66 -22.84 18.08
CA VAL A 411 -0.51 -22.13 18.61
C VAL A 411 -1.74 -23.03 18.63
N GLY A 412 -1.91 -23.89 17.62
CA GLY A 412 -3.00 -24.87 17.58
C GLY A 412 -2.90 -25.96 18.64
N ASP A 413 -1.72 -26.14 19.25
CA ASP A 413 -1.51 -27.08 20.35
C ASP A 413 -1.59 -26.43 21.73
N LEU A 414 -1.75 -25.09 21.79
CA LEU A 414 -1.95 -24.40 23.05
C LEU A 414 -3.26 -24.85 23.71
N ARG A 415 -3.28 -24.78 25.04
CA ARG A 415 -4.44 -25.14 25.85
C ARG A 415 -4.71 -24.05 26.86
N LYS A 416 -5.96 -23.96 27.30
CA LYS A 416 -6.34 -23.09 28.42
C LYS A 416 -5.41 -23.33 29.62
N GLY A 417 -4.86 -22.25 30.18
CA GLY A 417 -3.91 -22.27 31.28
C GLY A 417 -2.44 -22.34 30.85
N ASP A 418 -2.12 -22.54 29.56
CA ASP A 418 -0.74 -22.40 29.09
C ASP A 418 -0.26 -20.96 29.31
N ARG A 419 0.96 -20.81 29.83
CA ARG A 419 1.60 -19.50 30.03
C ARG A 419 2.58 -19.26 28.90
N VAL A 420 2.35 -18.22 28.11
CA VAL A 420 3.17 -17.85 26.95
C VAL A 420 3.87 -16.52 27.18
N ALA A 421 5.06 -16.36 26.58
CA ALA A 421 5.80 -15.11 26.63
C ALA A 421 5.07 -14.03 25.81
N ALA A 422 4.98 -12.82 26.37
CA ALA A 422 4.36 -11.66 25.78
C ALA A 422 5.38 -10.49 25.63
N PRO A 423 5.05 -9.44 24.85
CA PRO A 423 5.94 -8.30 24.66
C PRO A 423 6.40 -7.67 25.98
N GLY A 424 7.61 -7.10 25.99
CA GLY A 424 8.18 -6.44 27.19
C GLY A 424 8.57 -7.40 28.32
N GLY A 425 8.67 -8.70 28.06
CA GLY A 425 8.97 -9.71 29.09
C GLY A 425 7.75 -10.09 29.94
N ALA A 426 6.55 -9.66 29.53
CA ALA A 426 5.31 -10.04 30.17
C ALA A 426 4.99 -11.54 29.95
N VAL A 427 4.04 -12.05 30.74
CA VAL A 427 3.53 -13.41 30.63
C VAL A 427 2.02 -13.34 30.43
N ALA A 428 1.52 -13.96 29.37
CA ALA A 428 0.10 -14.11 29.12
C ALA A 428 -0.35 -15.54 29.42
N GLU A 429 -1.53 -15.70 30.02
CA GLU A 429 -2.18 -17.00 30.20
C GLU A 429 -3.25 -17.19 29.11
N VAL A 430 -3.23 -18.35 28.46
CA VAL A 430 -4.22 -18.70 27.44
C VAL A 430 -5.57 -18.94 28.14
N VAL A 431 -6.54 -18.05 27.92
CA VAL A 431 -7.87 -18.14 28.56
C VAL A 431 -8.81 -19.07 27.78
N CYS A 432 -8.66 -19.12 26.45
CA CYS A 432 -9.37 -20.03 25.55
C CYS A 432 -8.58 -20.19 24.24
N VAL A 433 -8.84 -21.29 23.53
CA VAL A 433 -8.38 -21.54 22.15
C VAL A 433 -9.66 -21.80 21.36
N VAL A 434 -9.91 -20.98 20.34
CA VAL A 434 -11.16 -20.98 19.56
C VAL A 434 -10.97 -21.79 18.29
#